data_AF-G0VRL0-F1
#
_entry.id   AF-G0VRL0-F1
#
_cell.length_a   1.000
_cell.length_b   1.000
_cell.length_c   1.000
_cell.angle_alpha   90.00
_cell.angle_beta   90.00
_cell.angle_gamma   90.00
#
_symmetry.space_group_name_H-M   'P 1'
#
loop_
_entity.id
_entity.type
_entity.pdbx_description
1 polymer ?
#
loop_
_entity_poly.entity_id
_entity_poly.type
_entity_poly.pdbx_seq_one_letter_code
_entity_poly.pdbx_strand_id
1 'polypeptide(L)'
;METREWNEGAGNIWWREVAGPHKYVKEIARAILDQQCLAMDADLDDDVFTEALKDRISSYDCDCHYVRIAADDFDDVNAFTAFIAQQYAPQFRFDPLDESPLTSLIRQSGLQHYVFFIDSASGDCPWLAQAAAAVGRLAGREGSAWIFRAPSPVLAAWDKMAGVHLLDRKHYLYHYDIQYFAMTCLRDTELNLCQQYYAADIIAKIAGMDGRLCLALARQDLYFHPETVIQEQKLSVDLVPILLETQMQHVLPILEDIRRYLVRKYETMIQQILPQQDEYGKELNRPTDLELRHLQHYLRGQGLFFQEKDDEWFQCAYQARNDISHLNVLPTDQLDKLFYIQQKIH
;
A
#
# COMPACT_ATOMS: atom_id res chain seq x y z
N MET A 1 6.99 20.31 -3.79
CA MET A 1 7.61 19.93 -2.50
C MET A 1 7.66 18.42 -2.41
N GLU A 2 6.51 17.75 -2.57
CA GLU A 2 6.38 16.28 -2.60
C GLU A 2 7.34 15.55 -3.57
N THR A 3 7.49 16.01 -4.82
CA THR A 3 8.43 15.39 -5.78
C THR A 3 9.88 15.46 -5.31
N ARG A 4 10.24 16.51 -4.57
CA ARG A 4 11.58 16.71 -4.04
C ARG A 4 11.83 15.78 -2.85
N GLU A 5 10.92 15.72 -1.90
CA GLU A 5 11.01 14.82 -0.74
C GLU A 5 11.00 13.35 -1.14
N TRP A 6 10.19 12.99 -2.16
CA TRP A 6 10.21 11.66 -2.76
C TRP A 6 11.60 11.30 -3.29
N ASN A 7 12.20 12.18 -4.09
CA ASN A 7 13.49 11.95 -4.72
C ASN A 7 14.69 12.06 -3.74
N GLU A 8 14.57 12.87 -2.68
CA GLU A 8 15.65 13.13 -1.71
C GLU A 8 15.70 12.12 -0.55
N GLY A 9 14.73 11.21 -0.41
CA GLY A 9 14.82 10.14 0.58
C GLY A 9 13.64 9.18 0.65
N ALA A 10 12.41 9.69 0.64
CA ALA A 10 11.23 8.87 0.92
C ALA A 10 11.00 7.76 -0.12
N GLY A 11 11.28 8.03 -1.40
CA GLY A 11 11.22 7.02 -2.46
C GLY A 11 12.25 5.90 -2.27
N ASN A 12 13.43 6.20 -1.70
CA ASN A 12 14.43 5.17 -1.41
C ASN A 12 13.94 4.25 -0.29
N ILE A 13 13.37 4.79 0.77
CA ILE A 13 12.73 3.99 1.83
C ILE A 13 11.64 3.11 1.22
N TRP A 14 10.76 3.71 0.41
CA TRP A 14 9.67 2.98 -0.25
C TRP A 14 10.18 1.80 -1.09
N TRP A 15 11.08 2.02 -2.05
CA TRP A 15 11.51 0.96 -2.98
C TRP A 15 12.57 0.00 -2.43
N ARG A 16 13.35 0.40 -1.41
CA ARG A 16 14.49 -0.39 -0.91
C ARG A 16 14.25 -1.00 0.47
N GLU A 17 13.38 -0.43 1.28
CA GLU A 17 13.19 -0.84 2.69
C GLU A 17 11.80 -1.42 2.98
N VAL A 18 10.74 -0.89 2.35
CA VAL A 18 9.39 -1.42 2.54
C VAL A 18 9.27 -2.79 1.86
N ALA A 19 8.78 -3.79 2.61
CA ALA A 19 8.86 -5.20 2.23
C ALA A 19 8.21 -5.53 0.87
N GLY A 20 6.97 -5.10 0.64
CA GLY A 20 6.24 -5.31 -0.61
C GLY A 20 6.92 -4.69 -1.84
N PRO A 21 7.14 -3.37 -1.87
CA PRO A 21 7.83 -2.70 -2.98
C PRO A 21 9.26 -3.19 -3.20
N HIS A 22 10.02 -3.47 -2.13
CA HIS A 22 11.36 -4.06 -2.25
C HIS A 22 11.32 -5.44 -2.91
N LYS A 23 10.35 -6.28 -2.52
CA LYS A 23 10.13 -7.59 -3.15
C LYS A 23 9.74 -7.43 -4.62
N TYR A 24 8.90 -6.45 -4.95
CA TYR A 24 8.51 -6.16 -6.33
C TYR A 24 9.73 -5.86 -7.22
N VAL A 25 10.59 -4.92 -6.79
CA VAL A 25 11.85 -4.58 -7.49
C VAL A 25 12.75 -5.81 -7.64
N LYS A 26 12.87 -6.61 -6.57
CA LYS A 26 13.70 -7.82 -6.57
C LYS A 26 13.22 -8.89 -7.57
N GLU A 27 11.91 -9.09 -7.70
CA GLU A 27 11.36 -10.06 -8.65
C GLU A 27 11.50 -9.58 -10.10
N ILE A 28 11.34 -8.28 -10.36
CA ILE A 28 11.63 -7.69 -11.67
C ILE A 28 13.10 -7.91 -12.06
N ALA A 29 14.02 -7.57 -11.16
CA ALA A 29 15.45 -7.73 -11.41
C ALA A 29 15.82 -9.18 -11.72
N ARG A 30 15.26 -10.15 -10.98
CA ARG A 30 15.45 -11.59 -11.23
C ARG A 30 14.92 -12.01 -12.60
N ALA A 31 13.70 -11.62 -12.93
CA ALA A 31 13.10 -11.95 -14.21
C ALA A 31 13.88 -11.34 -15.39
N ILE A 32 14.50 -10.17 -15.21
CA ILE A 32 15.40 -9.57 -16.21
C ILE A 32 16.66 -10.43 -16.40
N LEU A 33 17.30 -10.89 -15.33
CA LEU A 33 18.48 -11.77 -15.42
C LEU A 33 18.14 -13.12 -16.06
N ASP A 34 16.94 -13.63 -15.80
CA ASP A 34 16.39 -14.82 -16.43
C ASP A 34 15.88 -14.56 -17.86
N GLN A 35 16.20 -13.41 -18.46
CA GLN A 35 15.85 -13.01 -19.84
C GLN A 35 14.35 -13.15 -20.14
N GLN A 36 13.51 -12.84 -19.16
CA GLN A 36 12.05 -12.92 -19.30
C GLN A 36 11.50 -11.73 -20.07
N CYS A 37 10.31 -11.92 -20.64
CA CYS A 37 9.49 -10.84 -21.19
C CYS A 37 8.52 -10.36 -20.12
N LEU A 38 8.66 -9.13 -19.67
CA LEU A 38 7.84 -8.53 -18.62
C LEU A 38 6.85 -7.54 -19.21
N ALA A 39 5.68 -7.45 -18.59
CA ALA A 39 4.68 -6.43 -18.86
C ALA A 39 4.28 -5.77 -17.55
N MET A 40 4.32 -4.44 -17.47
CA MET A 40 3.98 -3.70 -16.25
C MET A 40 3.35 -2.35 -16.55
N ASP A 41 2.61 -1.79 -15.58
CA ASP A 41 1.86 -0.55 -15.78
C ASP A 41 2.79 0.64 -16.14
N ALA A 42 2.42 1.42 -17.15
CA ALA A 42 3.12 2.63 -17.54
C ALA A 42 3.04 3.74 -16.48
N ASP A 43 1.98 3.76 -15.66
CA ASP A 43 1.74 4.78 -14.63
C ASP A 43 2.82 4.78 -13.53
N LEU A 44 3.64 3.73 -13.46
CA LEU A 44 4.82 3.68 -12.60
C LEU A 44 6.00 4.47 -13.21
N ASP A 45 5.81 5.78 -13.44
CA ASP A 45 6.89 6.68 -13.88
C ASP A 45 7.59 7.31 -12.67
N ASP A 46 8.53 6.55 -12.13
CA ASP A 46 9.28 6.91 -10.94
C ASP A 46 10.78 6.71 -11.13
N ASP A 47 11.52 7.82 -11.15
CA ASP A 47 12.98 7.81 -11.27
C ASP A 47 13.63 7.00 -10.14
N VAL A 48 13.09 7.09 -8.92
CA VAL A 48 13.63 6.37 -7.76
C VAL A 48 13.44 4.86 -7.90
N PHE A 49 12.29 4.43 -8.46
CA PHE A 49 12.06 3.03 -8.82
C PHE A 49 13.06 2.56 -9.87
N THR A 50 13.25 3.37 -10.93
CA THR A 50 14.14 3.04 -12.04
C THR A 50 15.58 2.88 -11.55
N GLU A 51 16.07 3.80 -10.72
CA GLU A 51 17.40 3.73 -10.13
C GLU A 51 17.53 2.57 -9.14
N ALA A 52 16.52 2.31 -8.31
CA ALA A 52 16.51 1.14 -7.44
C ALA A 52 16.58 -0.18 -8.22
N LEU A 53 15.89 -0.27 -9.36
CA LEU A 53 15.95 -1.43 -10.25
C LEU A 53 17.31 -1.57 -10.93
N LYS A 54 17.88 -0.47 -11.44
CA LYS A 54 19.22 -0.46 -12.05
C LYS A 54 20.30 -0.88 -11.07
N ASP A 55 20.31 -0.30 -9.86
CA ASP A 55 21.24 -0.68 -8.79
C ASP A 55 21.13 -2.17 -8.48
N ARG A 56 19.89 -2.68 -8.45
CA ARG A 56 19.64 -4.08 -8.13
C ARG A 56 20.16 -5.02 -9.21
N ILE A 57 19.88 -4.75 -10.48
CA ILE A 57 20.39 -5.56 -11.60
C ILE A 57 21.91 -5.45 -11.68
N SER A 58 22.48 -4.24 -11.53
CA SER A 58 23.93 -4.01 -11.53
C SER A 58 24.65 -4.77 -10.42
N SER A 59 23.97 -5.06 -9.30
CA SER A 59 24.51 -5.90 -8.22
C SER A 59 24.60 -7.38 -8.58
N TYR A 60 23.91 -7.82 -9.63
CA TYR A 60 23.94 -9.19 -10.15
C TYR A 60 24.80 -9.32 -11.40
N ASP A 61 24.71 -8.36 -12.32
CA ASP A 61 25.46 -8.33 -13.58
C ASP A 61 25.81 -6.87 -13.93
N CYS A 62 27.11 -6.56 -13.99
CA CYS A 62 27.61 -5.21 -14.26
C CYS A 62 27.62 -4.85 -15.74
N ASP A 63 27.40 -5.80 -16.65
CA ASP A 63 27.52 -5.60 -18.09
C ASP A 63 26.18 -5.29 -18.76
N CYS A 64 25.08 -5.22 -18.00
CA CYS A 64 23.75 -4.88 -18.54
C CYS A 64 23.64 -3.41 -18.96
N HIS A 65 23.18 -3.17 -20.19
CA HIS A 65 22.88 -1.86 -20.76
C HIS A 65 21.37 -1.60 -20.79
N TYR A 66 20.95 -0.48 -20.18
CA TYR A 66 19.55 -0.06 -20.14
C TYR A 66 19.21 0.79 -21.34
N VAL A 67 18.15 0.42 -22.05
CA VAL A 67 17.67 1.15 -23.21
C VAL A 67 16.18 1.45 -23.01
N ARG A 68 15.80 2.73 -23.04
CA ARG A 68 14.42 3.17 -22.93
C ARG A 68 13.95 3.68 -24.29
N ILE A 69 12.81 3.20 -24.76
CA ILE A 69 12.27 3.48 -26.09
C ILE A 69 10.79 3.83 -25.95
N ALA A 70 10.38 4.97 -26.49
CA ALA A 70 8.97 5.31 -26.60
C ALA A 70 8.34 4.49 -27.75
N ALA A 71 7.37 3.65 -27.43
CA ALA A 71 6.61 2.88 -28.41
C ALA A 71 5.81 3.80 -29.34
N ASP A 72 5.37 4.94 -28.84
CA ASP A 72 4.56 5.91 -29.59
C ASP A 72 5.34 6.56 -30.76
N ASP A 73 6.67 6.39 -30.82
CA ASP A 73 7.51 6.90 -31.92
C ASP A 73 7.48 5.99 -33.18
N PHE A 74 6.79 4.85 -33.12
CA PHE A 74 6.77 3.86 -34.21
C PHE A 74 5.34 3.54 -34.65
N ASP A 75 5.13 3.51 -35.97
CA ASP A 75 3.84 3.17 -36.56
C ASP A 75 3.56 1.66 -36.54
N ASP A 76 4.62 0.83 -36.67
CA ASP A 76 4.49 -0.62 -36.73
C ASP A 76 5.72 -1.37 -36.19
N VAL A 77 5.56 -2.70 -36.06
CA VAL A 77 6.60 -3.60 -35.52
C VAL A 77 7.83 -3.70 -36.42
N ASN A 78 7.69 -3.48 -37.73
CA ASN A 78 8.81 -3.57 -38.67
C ASN A 78 9.68 -2.32 -38.57
N ALA A 79 9.09 -1.14 -38.47
CA ALA A 79 9.78 0.12 -38.22
C ALA A 79 10.56 0.05 -36.89
N PHE A 80 9.91 -0.45 -35.84
CA PHE A 80 10.55 -0.73 -34.56
C PHE A 80 11.72 -1.73 -34.68
N THR A 81 11.51 -2.86 -35.36
CA THR A 81 12.54 -3.88 -35.55
C THR A 81 13.74 -3.33 -36.34
N ALA A 82 13.49 -2.56 -37.39
CA ALA A 82 14.53 -1.92 -38.18
C ALA A 82 15.36 -0.93 -37.34
N PHE A 83 14.70 -0.17 -36.46
CA PHE A 83 15.37 0.72 -35.51
C PHE A 83 16.29 -0.05 -34.56
N ILE A 84 15.80 -1.12 -33.91
CA ILE A 84 16.62 -1.94 -33.00
C ILE A 84 17.81 -2.54 -33.74
N ALA A 85 17.58 -3.10 -34.94
CA ALA A 85 18.63 -3.66 -35.78
C ALA A 85 19.68 -2.61 -36.15
N GLN A 86 19.28 -1.39 -36.52
CA GLN A 86 20.23 -0.35 -36.91
C GLN A 86 21.07 0.16 -35.72
N GLN A 87 20.44 0.35 -34.56
CA GLN A 87 21.09 0.99 -33.41
C GLN A 87 21.89 0.01 -32.54
N TYR A 88 21.34 -1.19 -32.30
CA TYR A 88 21.86 -2.12 -31.29
C TYR A 88 22.40 -3.43 -31.88
N ALA A 89 22.08 -3.73 -33.14
CA ALA A 89 22.60 -4.92 -33.83
C ALA A 89 22.92 -4.65 -35.31
N PRO A 90 23.80 -3.69 -35.66
CA PRO A 90 24.00 -3.24 -37.04
C PRO A 90 24.52 -4.32 -38.00
N GLN A 91 25.10 -5.38 -37.45
CA GLN A 91 25.56 -6.57 -38.17
C GLN A 91 24.41 -7.50 -38.58
N PHE A 92 23.21 -7.32 -38.02
CA PHE A 92 22.04 -8.15 -38.31
C PHE A 92 21.66 -8.05 -39.80
N ARG A 93 21.36 -9.20 -40.37
CA ARG A 93 20.83 -9.36 -41.72
C ARG A 93 19.67 -10.34 -41.64
N PHE A 94 18.49 -9.87 -42.03
CA PHE A 94 17.30 -10.70 -42.02
C PHE A 94 17.30 -11.66 -43.22
N ASP A 95 17.08 -12.94 -42.97
CA ASP A 95 16.81 -13.93 -44.02
C ASP A 95 15.29 -13.98 -44.25
N PRO A 96 14.78 -13.73 -45.48
CA PRO A 96 13.36 -13.85 -45.79
C PRO A 96 12.73 -15.23 -45.51
N LEU A 97 13.54 -16.27 -45.31
CA LEU A 97 13.08 -17.61 -44.93
C LEU A 97 12.79 -17.76 -43.42
N ASP A 98 13.15 -16.78 -42.60
CA ASP A 98 12.91 -16.80 -41.16
C ASP A 98 11.45 -16.51 -40.78
N GLU A 99 11.06 -16.92 -39.56
CA GLU A 99 9.69 -16.77 -39.04
C GLU A 99 9.23 -15.31 -38.93
N SER A 100 10.08 -14.43 -38.40
CA SER A 100 9.82 -12.98 -38.38
C SER A 100 11.11 -12.17 -38.16
N PRO A 101 11.20 -10.93 -38.69
CA PRO A 101 12.35 -10.06 -38.48
C PRO A 101 12.71 -9.85 -37.01
N LEU A 102 11.71 -9.64 -36.15
CA LEU A 102 11.91 -9.39 -34.73
C LEU A 102 12.41 -10.64 -34.00
N THR A 103 11.82 -11.81 -34.28
CA THR A 103 12.25 -13.09 -33.70
C THR A 103 13.73 -13.37 -34.04
N SER A 104 14.11 -13.22 -35.31
CA SER A 104 15.49 -13.44 -35.75
C SER A 104 16.48 -12.44 -35.16
N LEU A 105 16.03 -11.20 -34.94
CA LEU A 105 16.83 -10.15 -34.31
C LEU A 105 17.11 -10.46 -32.84
N ILE A 106 16.09 -10.88 -32.06
CA ILE A 106 16.23 -11.18 -30.62
C ILE A 106 17.22 -12.33 -30.39
N ARG A 107 17.28 -13.30 -31.30
CA ARG A 107 18.22 -14.43 -31.23
C ARG A 107 19.68 -14.04 -31.39
N GLN A 108 19.98 -12.83 -31.85
CA GLN A 108 21.36 -12.38 -32.02
C GLN A 108 22.04 -12.23 -30.66
N SER A 109 23.23 -12.83 -30.51
CA SER A 109 24.03 -12.75 -29.28
C SER A 109 24.38 -11.31 -28.90
N GLY A 110 24.47 -10.39 -29.88
CA GLY A 110 24.77 -8.99 -29.63
C GLY A 110 23.75 -8.26 -28.75
N LEU A 111 22.52 -8.78 -28.62
CA LEU A 111 21.49 -8.18 -27.78
C LEU A 111 21.49 -8.69 -26.33
N GLN A 112 22.25 -9.75 -25.99
CA GLN A 112 22.15 -10.43 -24.68
C GLN A 112 22.46 -9.53 -23.47
N HIS A 113 23.27 -8.49 -23.67
CA HIS A 113 23.62 -7.54 -22.62
C HIS A 113 22.66 -6.35 -22.51
N TYR A 114 21.58 -6.30 -23.31
CA TYR A 114 20.64 -5.19 -23.29
C TYR A 114 19.36 -5.55 -22.52
N VAL A 115 18.86 -4.57 -21.79
CA VAL A 115 17.55 -4.58 -21.14
C VAL A 115 16.72 -3.46 -21.75
N PHE A 116 15.70 -3.84 -22.53
CA PHE A 116 14.87 -2.89 -23.27
C PHE A 116 13.59 -2.56 -22.48
N PHE A 117 13.40 -1.28 -22.17
CA PHE A 117 12.16 -0.72 -21.64
C PHE A 117 11.40 -0.05 -22.79
N ILE A 118 10.26 -0.62 -23.15
CA ILE A 118 9.41 -0.14 -24.24
C ILE A 118 8.17 0.50 -23.63
N ASP A 119 8.10 1.83 -23.63
CA ASP A 119 7.05 2.60 -22.97
C ASP A 119 6.01 3.09 -23.98
N SER A 120 4.75 2.71 -23.80
CA SER A 120 3.62 3.31 -24.50
C SER A 120 2.82 4.16 -23.52
N ALA A 121 2.88 5.49 -23.70
CA ALA A 121 2.11 6.42 -22.89
C ALA A 121 0.63 6.46 -23.34
N SER A 122 0.38 6.33 -24.66
CA SER A 122 -0.97 6.38 -25.21
C SER A 122 -1.76 5.09 -25.00
N GLY A 123 -1.05 3.95 -24.93
CA GLY A 123 -1.65 2.62 -25.01
C GLY A 123 -2.22 2.26 -26.40
N ASP A 124 -2.22 3.19 -27.35
CA ASP A 124 -2.76 3.04 -28.70
C ASP A 124 -1.65 2.61 -29.68
N CYS A 125 -0.91 1.57 -29.31
CA CYS A 125 0.16 0.98 -30.13
C CYS A 125 -0.18 -0.48 -30.43
N PRO A 126 -1.01 -0.79 -31.46
CA PRO A 126 -1.41 -2.17 -31.77
C PRO A 126 -0.22 -3.11 -32.06
N TRP A 127 0.90 -2.55 -32.53
CA TRP A 127 2.13 -3.29 -32.79
C TRP A 127 2.82 -3.76 -31.50
N LEU A 128 2.61 -3.06 -30.37
CA LEU A 128 3.27 -3.36 -29.09
C LEU A 128 2.92 -4.76 -28.60
N ALA A 129 1.65 -5.16 -28.74
CA ALA A 129 1.19 -6.50 -28.41
C ALA A 129 1.83 -7.57 -29.32
N GLN A 130 2.07 -7.23 -30.60
CA GLN A 130 2.74 -8.13 -31.53
C GLN A 130 4.22 -8.33 -31.16
N ALA A 131 4.90 -7.23 -30.78
CA ALA A 131 6.27 -7.27 -30.29
C ALA A 131 6.38 -8.08 -28.99
N ALA A 132 5.52 -7.80 -28.00
CA ALA A 132 5.48 -8.55 -26.75
C ALA A 132 5.23 -10.05 -26.98
N ALA A 133 4.32 -10.41 -27.89
CA ALA A 133 4.07 -11.81 -28.24
C ALA A 133 5.26 -12.49 -28.93
N ALA A 134 6.00 -11.76 -29.78
CA ALA A 134 7.19 -12.29 -30.43
C ALA A 134 8.33 -12.53 -29.43
N VAL A 135 8.57 -11.56 -28.54
CA VAL A 135 9.57 -11.67 -27.47
C VAL A 135 9.18 -12.76 -26.47
N GLY A 136 7.93 -12.80 -26.03
CA GLY A 136 7.43 -13.78 -25.06
C GLY A 136 7.68 -15.23 -25.47
N ARG A 137 7.58 -15.55 -26.78
CA ARG A 137 7.90 -16.91 -27.28
C ARG A 137 9.36 -17.33 -27.07
N LEU A 138 10.26 -16.38 -26.92
CA LEU A 138 11.70 -16.60 -26.73
C LEU A 138 12.16 -16.41 -25.27
N ALA A 139 11.29 -15.87 -24.41
CA ALA A 139 11.59 -15.53 -23.02
C ALA A 139 12.24 -16.70 -22.26
N GLY A 140 13.33 -16.41 -21.56
CA GLY A 140 14.09 -17.36 -20.75
C GLY A 140 14.85 -18.44 -21.51
N ARG A 141 14.93 -18.34 -22.84
CA ARG A 141 15.66 -19.30 -23.68
C ARG A 141 16.77 -18.65 -24.46
N GLU A 142 16.48 -17.49 -25.05
CA GLU A 142 17.34 -16.82 -26.01
C GLU A 142 17.18 -15.31 -25.90
N GLY A 143 18.30 -14.57 -25.98
CA GLY A 143 18.29 -13.13 -26.29
C GLY A 143 18.42 -12.19 -25.09
N SER A 144 17.68 -11.08 -25.16
CA SER A 144 17.66 -9.96 -24.20
C SER A 144 16.45 -10.02 -23.28
N ALA A 145 16.50 -9.27 -22.17
CA ALA A 145 15.32 -8.98 -21.36
C ALA A 145 14.54 -7.79 -21.93
N TRP A 146 13.20 -7.90 -21.91
CA TRP A 146 12.31 -6.87 -22.42
C TRP A 146 11.21 -6.57 -21.41
N ILE A 147 10.95 -5.28 -21.20
CA ILE A 147 9.93 -4.78 -20.30
C ILE A 147 9.02 -3.87 -21.10
N PHE A 148 7.78 -4.31 -21.30
CA PHE A 148 6.75 -3.55 -21.97
C PHE A 148 5.92 -2.80 -20.93
N ARG A 149 5.87 -1.48 -21.07
CA ARG A 149 5.10 -0.58 -20.22
C ARG A 149 3.93 -0.01 -20.99
N ALA A 150 2.72 -0.25 -20.52
CA ALA A 150 1.50 0.30 -21.11
C ALA A 150 0.43 0.49 -20.03
N PRO A 151 -0.63 1.28 -20.28
CA PRO A 151 -1.72 1.43 -19.32
C PRO A 151 -2.38 0.08 -18.96
N SER A 152 -2.77 -0.09 -17.70
CA SER A 152 -3.45 -1.30 -17.18
C SER A 152 -4.49 -1.95 -18.11
N PRO A 153 -5.41 -1.21 -18.76
CA PRO A 153 -6.42 -1.81 -19.66
C PRO A 153 -5.81 -2.52 -20.88
N VAL A 154 -4.68 -2.03 -21.39
CA VAL A 154 -3.96 -2.65 -22.52
C VAL A 154 -3.31 -3.96 -22.05
N LEU A 155 -2.64 -3.91 -20.90
CA LEU A 155 -1.94 -5.06 -20.34
C LEU A 155 -2.87 -6.20 -19.92
N ALA A 156 -4.11 -5.88 -19.53
CA ALA A 156 -5.12 -6.89 -19.21
C ALA A 156 -5.40 -7.84 -20.39
N ALA A 157 -5.22 -7.39 -21.63
CA ALA A 157 -5.35 -8.24 -22.81
C ALA A 157 -4.19 -9.24 -22.98
N TRP A 158 -3.09 -9.05 -22.26
CA TRP A 158 -1.86 -9.86 -22.39
C TRP A 158 -1.68 -10.90 -21.29
N ASP A 159 -2.57 -10.98 -20.30
CA ASP A 159 -2.51 -11.90 -19.16
C ASP A 159 -2.31 -13.39 -19.57
N LYS A 160 -2.80 -13.77 -20.77
CA LYS A 160 -2.70 -15.13 -21.30
C LYS A 160 -1.68 -15.27 -22.44
N MET A 161 -0.90 -14.23 -22.70
CA MET A 161 0.08 -14.22 -23.78
C MET A 161 1.27 -15.12 -23.39
N ALA A 162 1.56 -16.11 -24.23
CA ALA A 162 2.59 -17.11 -23.92
C ALA A 162 3.97 -16.47 -23.70
N GLY A 163 4.54 -16.72 -22.52
CA GLY A 163 5.87 -16.26 -22.13
C GLY A 163 5.99 -14.76 -21.81
N VAL A 164 4.88 -14.03 -21.75
CA VAL A 164 4.84 -12.66 -21.23
C VAL A 164 4.36 -12.70 -19.78
N HIS A 165 5.18 -12.19 -18.86
CA HIS A 165 4.88 -12.17 -17.43
C HIS A 165 4.31 -10.80 -17.04
N LEU A 166 3.01 -10.78 -16.77
CA LEU A 166 2.32 -9.59 -16.27
C LEU A 166 2.65 -9.36 -14.79
N LEU A 167 3.20 -8.19 -14.49
CA LEU A 167 3.61 -7.79 -13.15
C LEU A 167 2.60 -6.84 -12.52
N ASP A 168 1.56 -7.41 -11.92
CA ASP A 168 0.59 -6.65 -11.13
C ASP A 168 1.13 -6.35 -9.72
N ARG A 169 1.21 -5.06 -9.38
CA ARG A 169 1.62 -4.57 -8.05
C ARG A 169 0.73 -5.10 -6.93
N LYS A 170 -0.55 -5.40 -7.21
CA LYS A 170 -1.50 -5.96 -6.22
C LYS A 170 -1.06 -7.30 -5.64
N HIS A 171 -0.19 -8.04 -6.34
CA HIS A 171 0.38 -9.29 -5.83
C HIS A 171 1.52 -9.09 -4.83
N TYR A 172 2.02 -7.86 -4.69
CA TYR A 172 3.20 -7.54 -3.90
C TYR A 172 2.94 -6.52 -2.81
N LEU A 173 2.07 -5.55 -3.05
CA LEU A 173 1.76 -4.46 -2.14
C LEU A 173 0.52 -4.80 -1.33
N TYR A 174 0.67 -4.75 0.00
CA TYR A 174 -0.41 -4.94 0.95
C TYR A 174 -0.69 -3.64 1.71
N HIS A 175 -1.88 -3.55 2.34
CA HIS A 175 -2.25 -2.44 3.23
C HIS A 175 -1.17 -2.14 4.28
N TYR A 176 -0.59 -3.21 4.83
CA TYR A 176 0.48 -3.12 5.84
C TYR A 176 1.74 -2.40 5.32
N ASP A 177 2.11 -2.57 4.04
CA ASP A 177 3.29 -1.90 3.47
C ASP A 177 3.11 -0.38 3.46
N ILE A 178 1.90 0.08 3.12
CA ILE A 178 1.58 1.50 3.05
C ILE A 178 1.43 2.07 4.46
N GLN A 179 0.81 1.33 5.38
CA GLN A 179 0.71 1.73 6.78
C GLN A 179 2.11 1.83 7.42
N TYR A 180 3.01 0.88 7.16
CA TYR A 180 4.39 0.93 7.64
C TYR A 180 5.14 2.13 7.07
N PHE A 181 4.98 2.40 5.78
CA PHE A 181 5.58 3.56 5.14
C PHE A 181 5.04 4.88 5.72
N ALA A 182 3.72 5.00 5.91
CA ALA A 182 3.09 6.14 6.55
C ALA A 182 3.62 6.37 7.97
N MET A 183 3.76 5.31 8.78
CA MET A 183 4.39 5.38 10.10
C MET A 183 5.83 5.91 10.05
N THR A 184 6.59 5.51 9.02
CA THR A 184 7.97 5.98 8.83
C THR A 184 7.99 7.47 8.50
N CYS A 185 7.09 7.93 7.63
CA CYS A 185 6.96 9.35 7.26
C CYS A 185 6.45 10.23 8.42
N LEU A 186 5.59 9.69 9.29
CA LEU A 186 5.03 10.42 10.44
C LEU A 186 5.98 10.49 11.64
N ARG A 187 7.14 9.83 11.59
CA ARG A 187 8.04 9.66 12.75
C ARG A 187 8.52 10.97 13.36
N ASP A 188 8.76 11.98 12.51
CA ASP A 188 9.31 13.28 12.91
C ASP A 188 8.22 14.32 13.23
N THR A 189 6.95 13.89 13.29
CA THR A 189 5.83 14.75 13.73
C THR A 189 5.71 14.82 15.25
N GLU A 190 4.90 15.75 15.76
CA GLU A 190 4.62 15.84 17.21
C GLU A 190 3.57 14.83 17.70
N LEU A 191 3.00 14.02 16.79
CA LEU A 191 2.04 12.99 17.14
C LEU A 191 2.68 11.91 18.02
N ASN A 192 1.97 11.48 19.06
CA ASN A 192 2.39 10.33 19.85
C ASN A 192 2.17 9.01 19.09
N LEU A 193 2.74 7.91 19.58
CA LEU A 193 2.71 6.62 18.88
C LEU A 193 1.30 6.12 18.54
N CYS A 194 0.31 6.28 19.43
CA CYS A 194 -1.08 5.87 19.17
C CYS A 194 -1.71 6.74 18.07
N GLN A 195 -1.47 8.05 18.11
CA GLN A 195 -1.95 8.98 17.09
C GLN A 195 -1.30 8.70 15.72
N GLN A 196 0.00 8.38 15.70
CA GLN A 196 0.72 7.98 14.49
C GLN A 196 0.10 6.71 13.88
N TYR A 197 -0.16 5.67 14.68
CA TYR A 197 -0.80 4.44 14.18
C TYR A 197 -2.20 4.68 13.61
N TYR A 198 -2.99 5.50 14.29
CA TYR A 198 -4.32 5.88 13.83
C TYR A 198 -4.25 6.66 12.51
N ALA A 199 -3.40 7.68 12.41
CA ALA A 199 -3.21 8.47 11.20
C ALA A 199 -2.66 7.62 10.05
N ALA A 200 -1.68 6.75 10.30
CA ALA A 200 -1.11 5.85 9.30
C ALA A 200 -2.14 4.89 8.69
N ASP A 201 -3.10 4.43 9.47
CA ASP A 201 -4.17 3.56 8.95
C ASP A 201 -5.16 4.34 8.06
N ILE A 202 -5.48 5.58 8.42
CA ILE A 202 -6.26 6.48 7.54
C ILE A 202 -5.52 6.69 6.22
N ILE A 203 -4.22 7.03 6.30
CA ILE A 203 -3.36 7.25 5.12
C ILE A 203 -3.39 6.01 4.23
N ALA A 204 -3.22 4.82 4.80
CA ALA A 204 -3.18 3.59 4.03
C ALA A 204 -4.50 3.27 3.33
N LYS A 205 -5.64 3.53 3.98
CA LYS A 205 -6.97 3.36 3.36
C LYS A 205 -7.21 4.33 2.20
N ILE A 206 -6.66 5.55 2.28
CA ILE A 206 -6.84 6.58 1.25
C ILE A 206 -5.84 6.41 0.10
N ALA A 207 -4.56 6.18 0.42
CA ALA A 207 -3.49 6.06 -0.56
C ALA A 207 -3.55 4.74 -1.36
N GLY A 208 -4.16 3.69 -0.80
CA GLY A 208 -4.26 2.40 -1.45
C GLY A 208 -2.88 1.79 -1.65
N MET A 209 -2.37 1.78 -2.88
CA MET A 209 -1.03 1.29 -3.22
C MET A 209 -0.06 2.42 -3.62
N ASP A 210 -0.49 3.67 -3.59
CA ASP A 210 0.30 4.81 -4.05
C ASP A 210 1.21 5.35 -2.92
N GLY A 211 2.50 5.03 -3.02
CA GLY A 211 3.51 5.51 -2.06
C GLY A 211 3.70 7.04 -2.09
N ARG A 212 3.54 7.70 -3.25
CA ARG A 212 3.66 9.15 -3.35
C ARG A 212 2.48 9.84 -2.68
N LEU A 213 1.28 9.33 -2.93
CA LEU A 213 0.08 9.81 -2.22
C LEU A 213 0.18 9.55 -0.72
N CYS A 214 0.71 8.39 -0.31
CA CYS A 214 0.98 8.10 1.10
C CYS A 214 1.89 9.17 1.73
N LEU A 215 3.01 9.51 1.09
CA LEU A 215 3.91 10.58 1.55
C LEU A 215 3.19 11.93 1.65
N ALA A 216 2.42 12.30 0.62
CA ALA A 216 1.67 13.56 0.57
C ALA A 216 0.64 13.70 1.70
N LEU A 217 0.06 12.58 2.14
CA LEU A 217 -0.89 12.52 3.25
C LEU A 217 -0.23 12.41 4.62
N ALA A 218 1.03 11.98 4.71
CA ALA A 218 1.75 11.71 5.95
C ALA A 218 2.21 12.97 6.69
N ARG A 219 1.25 13.78 7.13
CA ARG A 219 1.44 15.00 7.92
C ARG A 219 0.58 14.99 9.18
N GLN A 220 1.06 15.72 10.20
CA GLN A 220 0.37 15.86 11.48
C GLN A 220 -1.07 16.37 11.33
N ASP A 221 -1.31 17.29 10.39
CA ASP A 221 -2.64 17.88 10.16
C ASP A 221 -3.70 16.86 9.73
N LEU A 222 -3.31 15.70 9.18
CA LEU A 222 -4.27 14.65 8.83
C LEU A 222 -4.99 14.13 10.07
N TYR A 223 -4.32 14.11 11.22
CA TYR A 223 -4.92 13.69 12.49
C TYR A 223 -5.97 14.70 13.00
N PHE A 224 -5.68 16.00 12.86
CA PHE A 224 -6.50 17.07 13.42
C PHE A 224 -7.61 17.55 12.47
N HIS A 225 -7.30 17.62 11.17
CA HIS A 225 -8.12 18.21 10.12
C HIS A 225 -8.06 17.38 8.82
N PRO A 226 -8.47 16.10 8.85
CA PRO A 226 -8.36 15.21 7.70
C PRO A 226 -9.07 15.79 6.46
N GLU A 227 -10.21 16.44 6.61
CA GLU A 227 -10.96 17.09 5.53
C GLU A 227 -10.13 18.15 4.79
N THR A 228 -9.30 18.89 5.51
CA THR A 228 -8.46 19.95 4.92
C THR A 228 -7.36 19.33 4.08
N VAL A 229 -6.69 18.29 4.61
CA VAL A 229 -5.64 17.58 3.88
C VAL A 229 -6.19 16.92 2.61
N ILE A 230 -7.37 16.30 2.67
CA ILE A 230 -8.02 15.69 1.48
C ILE A 230 -8.39 16.74 0.44
N GLN A 231 -8.88 17.91 0.86
CA GLN A 231 -9.17 19.02 -0.06
C GLN A 231 -7.92 19.59 -0.72
N GLU A 232 -6.82 19.76 0.03
CA GLU A 232 -5.53 20.22 -0.50
C GLU A 232 -4.98 19.26 -1.56
N GLN A 233 -5.13 17.95 -1.33
CA GLN A 233 -4.75 16.90 -2.28
C GLN A 233 -5.77 16.70 -3.41
N LYS A 234 -6.87 17.47 -3.42
CA LYS A 234 -7.94 17.42 -4.44
C LYS A 234 -8.53 16.03 -4.63
N LEU A 235 -8.58 15.23 -3.56
CA LEU A 235 -9.09 13.87 -3.59
C LEU A 235 -10.60 13.87 -3.45
N SER A 236 -11.27 13.01 -4.22
CA SER A 236 -12.71 12.77 -4.08
C SER A 236 -12.93 11.48 -3.30
N VAL A 237 -12.82 11.59 -1.96
CA VAL A 237 -12.95 10.46 -1.03
C VAL A 237 -14.02 10.77 0.01
N ASP A 238 -14.89 9.80 0.28
CA ASP A 238 -15.80 9.87 1.42
C ASP A 238 -15.04 9.50 2.71
N LEU A 239 -14.72 10.52 3.50
CA LEU A 239 -13.91 10.37 4.71
C LEU A 239 -14.66 9.67 5.84
N VAL A 240 -15.98 9.85 5.96
CA VAL A 240 -16.71 9.41 7.15
C VAL A 240 -16.63 7.89 7.35
N PRO A 241 -16.87 7.04 6.32
CA PRO A 241 -16.70 5.59 6.46
C PRO A 241 -15.27 5.18 6.85
N ILE A 242 -14.26 5.84 6.27
CA ILE A 242 -12.84 5.55 6.53
C ILE A 242 -12.49 5.88 7.99
N LEU A 243 -12.92 7.04 8.47
CA LEU A 243 -12.72 7.46 9.85
C LEU A 243 -13.43 6.52 10.82
N LEU A 244 -14.68 6.16 10.55
CA LEU A 244 -15.45 5.23 11.38
C LEU A 244 -14.81 3.85 11.45
N GLU A 245 -14.44 3.26 10.31
CA GLU A 245 -13.79 1.96 10.27
C GLU A 245 -12.46 1.98 11.04
N THR A 246 -11.66 3.02 10.85
CA THR A 246 -10.40 3.20 11.58
C THR A 246 -10.65 3.37 13.08
N GLN A 247 -11.61 4.20 13.48
CA GLN A 247 -11.95 4.37 14.88
C GLN A 247 -12.44 3.05 15.48
N MET A 248 -13.24 2.25 14.78
CA MET A 248 -13.65 0.92 15.27
C MET A 248 -12.44 0.00 15.50
N GLN A 249 -11.47 -0.02 14.58
CA GLN A 249 -10.28 -0.87 14.69
C GLN A 249 -9.36 -0.46 15.85
N HIS A 250 -9.21 0.84 16.10
CA HIS A 250 -8.28 1.36 17.12
C HIS A 250 -8.94 1.60 18.49
N VAL A 251 -10.19 2.05 18.52
CA VAL A 251 -10.88 2.45 19.75
C VAL A 251 -11.54 1.26 20.45
N LEU A 252 -12.17 0.32 19.75
CA LEU A 252 -12.84 -0.82 20.41
C LEU A 252 -11.89 -1.63 21.32
N PRO A 253 -10.63 -1.91 20.93
CA PRO A 253 -9.65 -2.51 21.84
C PRO A 253 -9.38 -1.66 23.10
N ILE A 254 -9.27 -0.34 22.95
CA ILE A 254 -9.07 0.59 24.07
C ILE A 254 -10.26 0.54 25.04
N LEU A 255 -11.49 0.54 24.51
CA LEU A 255 -12.70 0.45 25.34
C LEU A 255 -12.75 -0.85 26.13
N GLU A 256 -12.31 -1.96 25.52
CA GLU A 256 -12.22 -3.25 26.19
C GLU A 256 -11.13 -3.27 27.26
N ASP A 257 -9.97 -2.65 27.01
CA ASP A 257 -8.90 -2.50 28.00
C ASP A 257 -9.36 -1.67 29.21
N ILE A 258 -10.06 -0.55 28.97
CA ILE A 258 -10.66 0.28 30.03
C ILE A 258 -11.67 -0.55 30.83
N ARG A 259 -12.58 -1.27 30.16
CA ARG A 259 -13.55 -2.14 30.83
C ARG A 259 -12.85 -3.18 31.71
N ARG A 260 -11.83 -3.86 31.18
CA ARG A 260 -11.06 -4.87 31.93
C ARG A 260 -10.36 -4.28 33.14
N TYR A 261 -9.74 -3.12 32.98
CA TYR A 261 -9.09 -2.38 34.07
C TYR A 261 -10.10 -2.08 35.18
N LEU A 262 -11.26 -1.50 34.84
CA LEU A 262 -12.30 -1.15 35.82
C LEU A 262 -12.87 -2.39 36.51
N VAL A 263 -13.23 -3.43 35.74
CA VAL A 263 -13.79 -4.67 36.28
C VAL A 263 -12.81 -5.34 37.25
N ARG A 264 -11.50 -5.34 36.95
CA ARG A 264 -10.47 -5.89 37.84
C ARG A 264 -10.28 -5.03 39.08
N LYS A 265 -10.18 -3.71 38.92
CA LYS A 265 -9.93 -2.79 40.04
C LYS A 265 -11.08 -2.78 41.05
N TYR A 266 -12.32 -2.89 40.59
CA TYR A 266 -13.53 -2.87 41.41
C TYR A 266 -14.17 -4.25 41.58
N GLU A 267 -13.41 -5.33 41.38
CA GLU A 267 -13.92 -6.69 41.33
C GLU A 267 -14.75 -7.06 42.57
N THR A 268 -14.24 -6.75 43.78
CA THR A 268 -14.95 -7.07 45.03
C THR A 268 -16.31 -6.40 45.13
N MET A 269 -16.43 -5.13 44.70
CA MET A 269 -17.72 -4.43 44.70
C MET A 269 -18.66 -5.02 43.65
N ILE A 270 -18.13 -5.33 42.47
CA ILE A 270 -18.89 -5.95 41.38
C ILE A 270 -19.41 -7.34 41.79
N GLN A 271 -18.62 -8.14 42.50
CA GLN A 271 -19.06 -9.45 42.98
C GLN A 271 -20.23 -9.35 43.97
N GLN A 272 -20.33 -8.27 44.75
CA GLN A 272 -21.42 -8.08 45.72
C GLN A 272 -22.78 -7.78 45.06
N ILE A 273 -22.76 -7.24 43.84
CA ILE A 273 -23.99 -6.95 43.08
C ILE A 273 -24.41 -8.11 42.18
N LEU A 274 -23.55 -9.11 41.98
CA LEU A 274 -23.82 -10.30 41.17
C LEU A 274 -24.38 -11.46 42.03
N PRO A 275 -25.15 -12.41 41.46
CA PRO A 275 -25.56 -12.51 40.05
C PRO A 275 -26.75 -11.59 39.71
N GLN A 276 -26.90 -11.27 38.42
CA GLN A 276 -27.98 -10.42 37.88
C GLN A 276 -28.46 -10.95 36.52
N GLN A 277 -29.57 -10.40 36.00
CA GLN A 277 -29.99 -10.59 34.61
C GLN A 277 -29.96 -9.25 33.87
N ASP A 278 -29.51 -9.27 32.62
CA ASP A 278 -29.61 -8.09 31.75
C ASP A 278 -31.03 -7.89 31.22
N GLU A 279 -31.24 -6.79 30.47
CA GLU A 279 -32.54 -6.42 29.88
C GLU A 279 -33.11 -7.46 28.88
N TYR A 280 -32.31 -8.45 28.48
CA TYR A 280 -32.69 -9.55 27.58
C TYR A 280 -32.78 -10.90 28.32
N GLY A 281 -32.65 -10.91 29.64
CA GLY A 281 -32.70 -12.13 30.46
C GLY A 281 -31.40 -12.94 30.45
N LYS A 282 -30.29 -12.40 29.96
CA LYS A 282 -28.98 -13.05 30.03
C LYS A 282 -28.47 -13.00 31.46
N GLU A 283 -28.09 -14.15 32.01
CA GLU A 283 -27.48 -14.23 33.32
C GLU A 283 -26.06 -13.65 33.31
N LEU A 284 -25.81 -12.72 34.23
CA LEU A 284 -24.53 -12.11 34.54
C LEU A 284 -24.07 -12.70 35.86
N ASN A 285 -23.09 -13.60 35.82
CA ASN A 285 -22.67 -14.37 36.98
C ASN A 285 -21.27 -14.00 37.47
N ARG A 286 -20.43 -13.45 36.58
CA ARG A 286 -19.05 -13.09 36.85
C ARG A 286 -18.78 -11.63 36.52
N PRO A 287 -17.84 -10.96 37.21
CA PRO A 287 -17.48 -9.57 36.90
C PRO A 287 -17.10 -9.35 35.43
N THR A 288 -16.46 -10.34 34.81
CA THR A 288 -16.06 -10.30 33.39
C THR A 288 -17.24 -10.25 32.42
N ASP A 289 -18.43 -10.70 32.83
CA ASP A 289 -19.65 -10.70 32.02
C ASP A 289 -20.22 -9.28 31.86
N LEU A 290 -19.77 -8.33 32.70
CA LEU A 290 -20.23 -6.95 32.66
C LEU A 290 -19.58 -6.16 31.52
N GLU A 291 -20.39 -5.79 30.53
CA GLU A 291 -20.14 -4.70 29.58
C GLU A 291 -20.26 -3.30 30.21
N LEU A 292 -19.72 -2.27 29.52
CA LEU A 292 -19.77 -0.88 29.96
C LEU A 292 -21.20 -0.38 30.27
N ARG A 293 -22.21 -0.84 29.53
CA ARG A 293 -23.63 -0.50 29.78
C ARG A 293 -24.15 -1.01 31.12
N HIS A 294 -23.70 -2.19 31.55
CA HIS A 294 -24.12 -2.74 32.84
C HIS A 294 -23.46 -1.94 33.98
N LEU A 295 -22.16 -1.60 33.83
CA LEU A 295 -21.47 -0.73 34.79
C LEU A 295 -22.18 0.63 34.91
N GLN A 296 -22.61 1.23 33.80
CA GLN A 296 -23.35 2.50 33.80
C GLN A 296 -24.66 2.39 34.60
N HIS A 297 -25.38 1.28 34.45
CA HIS A 297 -26.62 1.03 35.18
C HIS A 297 -26.37 0.93 36.69
N TYR A 298 -25.37 0.16 37.13
CA TYR A 298 -25.09 -0.04 38.56
C TYR A 298 -24.49 1.19 39.25
N LEU A 299 -23.76 2.05 38.52
CA LEU A 299 -23.31 3.35 39.02
C LEU A 299 -24.51 4.27 39.32
N ARG A 300 -25.56 4.25 38.49
CA ARG A 300 -26.78 5.04 38.69
C ARG A 300 -27.72 4.47 39.75
N GLY A 301 -27.62 3.17 40.03
CA GLY A 301 -28.50 2.41 40.93
C GLY A 301 -28.03 2.26 42.39
N GLN A 302 -26.92 2.90 42.79
CA GLN A 302 -26.32 2.85 44.14
C GLN A 302 -25.65 1.52 44.56
N GLY A 303 -25.12 0.73 43.63
CA GLY A 303 -24.38 -0.52 43.92
C GLY A 303 -22.88 -0.49 43.63
N LEU A 304 -22.43 0.51 42.86
CA LEU A 304 -21.05 0.63 42.41
C LEU A 304 -20.64 2.11 42.46
N PHE A 305 -19.41 2.38 42.86
CA PHE A 305 -18.84 3.74 42.87
C PHE A 305 -17.39 3.66 42.43
N PHE A 306 -17.00 4.52 41.50
CA PHE A 306 -15.62 4.65 41.06
C PHE A 306 -14.94 5.84 41.71
N GLN A 307 -13.62 5.75 41.88
CA GLN A 307 -12.80 6.90 42.19
C GLN A 307 -12.90 7.91 41.04
N GLU A 308 -12.83 9.21 41.35
CA GLU A 308 -13.02 10.32 40.41
C GLU A 308 -12.31 10.09 39.06
N LYS A 309 -11.01 9.79 39.10
CA LYS A 309 -10.22 9.49 37.90
C LYS A 309 -10.77 8.31 37.07
N ASP A 310 -11.18 7.23 37.72
CA ASP A 310 -11.70 6.05 37.03
C ASP A 310 -13.13 6.28 36.51
N ASP A 311 -13.92 7.12 37.20
CA ASP A 311 -15.23 7.55 36.72
C ASP A 311 -15.08 8.40 35.45
N GLU A 312 -14.14 9.33 35.40
CA GLU A 312 -13.82 10.10 34.20
C GLU A 312 -13.44 9.18 33.02
N TRP A 313 -12.57 8.19 33.27
CA TRP A 313 -12.17 7.20 32.27
C TRP A 313 -13.35 6.36 31.79
N PHE A 314 -14.21 5.94 32.72
CA PHE A 314 -15.42 5.21 32.43
C PHE A 314 -16.40 6.02 31.58
N GLN A 315 -16.68 7.28 31.93
CA GLN A 315 -17.57 8.16 31.18
C GLN A 315 -17.04 8.40 29.75
N CYS A 316 -15.72 8.62 29.61
CA CYS A 316 -15.08 8.76 28.30
C CYS A 316 -15.28 7.51 27.43
N ALA A 317 -15.03 6.32 27.99
CA ALA A 317 -15.21 5.05 27.28
C ALA A 317 -16.69 4.75 26.96
N TYR A 318 -17.60 5.02 27.89
CA TYR A 318 -19.03 4.79 27.70
C TYR A 318 -19.59 5.68 26.58
N GLN A 319 -19.24 6.97 26.57
CA GLN A 319 -19.66 7.90 25.53
C GLN A 319 -19.09 7.49 24.16
N ALA A 320 -17.79 7.16 24.09
CA ALA A 320 -17.14 6.73 22.86
C ALA A 320 -17.78 5.45 22.30
N ARG A 321 -18.10 4.48 23.16
CA ARG A 321 -18.85 3.27 22.76
C ARG A 321 -20.18 3.64 22.13
N ASN A 322 -20.91 4.57 22.73
CA ASN A 322 -22.24 4.96 22.27
C ASN A 322 -22.17 5.64 20.90
N ASP A 323 -21.24 6.57 20.74
CA ASP A 323 -21.04 7.29 19.48
C ASP A 323 -20.65 6.34 18.34
N ILE A 324 -19.68 5.44 18.57
CA ILE A 324 -19.31 4.41 17.58
C ILE A 324 -20.51 3.49 17.25
N SER A 325 -21.29 3.09 18.25
CA SER A 325 -22.48 2.23 18.04
C SER A 325 -23.57 2.92 17.21
N HIS A 326 -23.59 4.25 17.20
CA HIS A 326 -24.48 5.08 16.39
C HIS A 326 -23.85 5.58 15.09
N LEU A 327 -22.65 5.09 14.73
CA LEU A 327 -21.89 5.50 13.54
C LEU A 327 -21.53 6.98 13.54
N ASN A 328 -21.27 7.55 14.72
CA ASN A 328 -20.75 8.91 14.87
C ASN A 328 -19.22 8.88 14.94
N VAL A 329 -18.56 9.72 14.14
CA VAL A 329 -17.11 9.91 14.19
C VAL A 329 -16.75 10.62 15.49
N LEU A 330 -15.84 10.04 16.26
CA LEU A 330 -15.34 10.65 17.49
C LEU A 330 -14.50 11.89 17.16
N PRO A 331 -14.69 13.00 17.88
CA PRO A 331 -13.84 14.18 17.76
C PRO A 331 -12.44 13.92 18.33
N THR A 332 -11.47 14.70 17.87
CA THR A 332 -10.05 14.53 18.22
C THR A 332 -9.79 14.63 19.73
N ASP A 333 -10.50 15.48 20.46
CA ASP A 333 -10.34 15.62 21.92
C ASP A 333 -10.75 14.34 22.67
N GLN A 334 -11.73 13.60 22.14
CA GLN A 334 -12.15 12.32 22.69
C GLN A 334 -11.15 11.21 22.34
N LEU A 335 -10.62 11.20 21.12
CA LEU A 335 -9.54 10.29 20.72
C LEU A 335 -8.28 10.49 21.58
N ASP A 336 -7.86 11.73 21.80
CA ASP A 336 -6.70 12.07 22.61
C ASP A 336 -6.85 11.57 24.05
N LYS A 337 -8.05 11.71 24.65
CA LYS A 337 -8.35 11.16 25.97
C LYS A 337 -8.25 9.63 25.97
N LEU A 338 -8.79 8.96 24.96
CA LEU A 338 -8.75 7.49 24.87
C LEU A 338 -7.30 6.97 24.71
N PHE A 339 -6.51 7.59 23.83
CA PHE A 339 -5.10 7.23 23.66
C PHE A 339 -4.27 7.52 24.92
N TYR A 340 -4.55 8.63 25.61
CA TYR A 340 -3.92 8.91 26.90
C TYR A 340 -4.27 7.84 27.95
N ILE A 341 -5.54 7.45 28.07
CA ILE A 341 -5.98 6.41 29.02
C ILE A 341 -5.30 5.08 28.71
N GLN A 342 -5.25 4.68 27.43
CA GLN A 342 -4.58 3.45 26.99
C GLN A 342 -3.12 3.40 27.48
N GLN A 343 -2.38 4.51 27.35
CA GLN A 343 -0.99 4.62 27.82
C GLN A 343 -0.83 4.61 29.34
N LYS A 344 -1.91 4.73 30.12
CA LYS A 344 -1.88 4.69 31.58
C LYS A 344 -2.37 3.37 32.17
N ILE A 345 -3.09 2.57 31.38
CA ILE A 345 -3.56 1.24 31.77
C ILE A 345 -2.49 0.18 31.55
N HIS A 346 -1.68 0.35 30.50
CA HIS A 346 -0.45 -0.40 30.23
C HIS A 346 0.74 0.31 30.87
#